data_AF-A0A7W8KQ90-F1
#
_entry.id   AF-A0A7W8KQ90-F1
#
_cell.length_a   1.000
_cell.length_b   1.000
_cell.length_c   1.000
_cell.angle_alpha   90.00
_cell.angle_beta   90.00
_cell.angle_gamma   90.00
#
_symmetry.space_group_name_H-M   'P 1'
#
loop_
_entity.id
_entity.type
_entity.pdbx_description
1 polymer ?
#
loop_
_entity_poly.entity_id
_entity_poly.type
_entity_poly.pdbx_seq_one_letter_code
_entity_poly.pdbx_strand_id
1 'polypeptide(L)'
;MTLPATRQMQAREAILKSWLRDGIPWNTTDDGELIRDSDGEISLVYFPKDTKALAEWTGTEYGAALADTKFEFEKDSFLLSDLKKVSRSTQDKAYHVTTRNICLLLIDKLKEKAQFQLAETNKSNNIAKLMQRLSHLESINSIQEEEIRELRMQVRHLNSEIKRDERRYKNNEEQLRRDFEAVVEDNINLTKSLNKVSPLKTVQRKK
;
A
#
# COMPACT_ATOMS: atom_id res chain seq x y z
N MET A 1 -5.33 -33.45 38.13
CA MET A 1 -4.02 -33.15 38.78
C MET A 1 -3.37 -32.01 38.01
N THR A 2 -2.87 -30.96 38.67
CA THR A 2 -2.23 -29.83 37.97
C THR A 2 -0.83 -30.20 37.51
N LEU A 3 -0.55 -30.09 36.21
CA LEU A 3 0.80 -30.32 35.68
C LEU A 3 1.79 -29.31 36.30
N PRO A 4 3.01 -29.73 36.68
CA PRO A 4 4.10 -28.83 37.07
C PRO A 4 4.41 -27.82 35.96
N ALA A 5 4.97 -26.65 36.31
CA ALA A 5 5.27 -25.58 35.37
C ALA A 5 6.13 -26.02 34.16
N THR A 6 7.08 -26.94 34.36
CA THR A 6 7.87 -27.51 33.26
C THR A 6 7.01 -28.28 32.28
N ARG A 7 6.11 -29.14 32.78
CA ARG A 7 5.17 -29.90 31.95
C ARG A 7 4.16 -28.97 31.27
N GLN A 8 3.73 -27.91 31.94
CA GLN A 8 2.87 -26.87 31.36
C GLN A 8 3.52 -26.19 30.14
N MET A 9 4.84 -25.95 30.18
CA MET A 9 5.57 -25.36 29.04
C MET A 9 5.74 -26.35 27.89
N GLN A 10 6.09 -27.61 28.19
CA GLN A 10 6.22 -28.67 27.19
C GLN A 10 4.88 -29.01 26.53
N ALA A 11 3.79 -29.01 27.31
CA ALA A 11 2.43 -29.20 26.81
C ALA A 11 2.06 -28.13 25.77
N ARG A 12 2.33 -26.85 26.06
CA ARG A 12 2.12 -25.76 25.10
C ARG A 12 2.96 -25.95 23.84
N GLU A 13 4.22 -26.33 23.98
CA GLU A 13 5.09 -26.63 22.83
C GLU A 13 4.49 -27.74 21.94
N ALA A 14 4.00 -28.82 22.56
CA ALA A 14 3.40 -29.96 21.85
C ALA A 14 2.11 -29.58 21.11
N ILE A 15 1.24 -28.77 21.73
CA ILE A 15 0.02 -28.26 21.06
C ILE A 15 0.40 -27.39 19.86
N LEU A 16 1.31 -26.43 20.05
CA LEU A 16 1.74 -25.55 18.97
C LEU A 16 2.37 -26.33 17.80
N LYS A 17 3.16 -27.37 18.09
CA LYS A 17 3.70 -28.29 17.07
C LYS A 17 2.58 -29.05 16.34
N SER A 18 1.61 -29.58 17.08
CA SER A 18 0.47 -30.30 16.51
C SER A 18 -0.33 -29.40 15.56
N TRP A 19 -0.67 -28.18 15.99
CA TRP A 19 -1.40 -27.23 15.16
C TRP A 19 -0.58 -26.75 13.97
N LEU A 20 0.74 -26.60 14.12
CA LEU A 20 1.60 -26.24 12.99
C LEU A 20 1.65 -27.36 11.95
N ARG A 21 1.54 -28.63 12.35
CA ARG A 21 1.47 -29.78 11.45
C ARG A 21 0.07 -29.89 10.81
N ASP A 22 -0.96 -30.03 11.63
CA ASP A 22 -2.28 -30.48 11.19
C ASP A 22 -3.19 -29.31 10.75
N GLY A 23 -2.94 -28.11 11.27
CA GLY A 23 -3.80 -26.95 11.07
C GLY A 23 -4.28 -26.40 12.41
N ILE A 24 -4.65 -25.12 12.43
CA ILE A 24 -5.26 -24.55 13.63
C ILE A 24 -6.74 -24.96 13.60
N PRO A 25 -7.28 -25.54 14.68
CA PRO A 25 -8.68 -25.91 14.73
C PRO A 25 -9.60 -24.71 14.49
N TRP A 26 -10.74 -24.98 13.87
CA TRP A 26 -11.80 -23.99 13.71
C TRP A 26 -12.52 -23.77 15.02
N ASN A 27 -12.95 -22.54 15.27
CA ASN A 27 -13.72 -22.22 16.45
C ASN A 27 -15.13 -22.80 16.28
N THR A 28 -15.57 -23.61 17.24
CA THR A 28 -16.87 -24.29 17.18
C THR A 28 -17.68 -24.04 18.44
N THR A 29 -19.00 -24.04 18.32
CA THR A 29 -19.92 -24.13 19.45
C THR A 29 -19.84 -25.50 20.11
N ASP A 30 -20.46 -25.67 21.27
CA ASP A 30 -20.51 -26.97 21.97
C ASP A 30 -21.25 -28.04 21.16
N ASP A 31 -22.16 -27.63 20.26
CA ASP A 31 -22.87 -28.51 19.32
C ASP A 31 -22.03 -28.84 18.06
N GLY A 32 -20.82 -28.28 17.95
CA GLY A 32 -19.89 -28.53 16.84
C GLY A 32 -20.09 -27.64 15.61
N GLU A 33 -20.94 -26.60 15.70
CA GLU A 33 -21.13 -25.66 14.59
C GLU A 33 -20.01 -24.63 14.52
N LEU A 34 -19.60 -24.25 13.31
CA LEU A 34 -18.52 -23.28 13.09
C LEU A 34 -18.94 -21.87 13.51
N ILE A 35 -18.18 -21.26 14.42
CA ILE A 35 -18.38 -19.88 14.87
C ILE A 35 -17.85 -18.92 13.82
N ARG A 36 -18.73 -18.01 13.40
CA ARG A 36 -18.40 -16.91 12.50
C ARG A 36 -18.16 -15.63 13.27
N ASP A 37 -17.26 -14.79 12.79
CA ASP A 37 -17.02 -13.46 13.33
C ASP A 37 -18.10 -12.45 12.87
N SER A 38 -17.93 -11.17 13.24
CA SER A 38 -18.84 -10.09 12.84
C SER A 38 -18.95 -9.89 11.33
N ASP A 39 -17.95 -10.34 10.58
CA ASP A 39 -17.87 -10.22 9.13
C ASP A 39 -18.44 -11.47 8.43
N GLY A 40 -19.00 -12.41 9.20
CA GLY A 40 -19.55 -13.67 8.73
C GLY A 40 -18.49 -14.69 8.32
N GLU A 41 -17.22 -14.44 8.63
CA GLU A 41 -16.09 -15.30 8.30
C GLU A 41 -15.90 -16.39 9.35
N ILE A 42 -15.47 -17.58 8.92
CA ILE A 42 -15.18 -18.67 9.86
C ILE A 42 -13.93 -18.27 10.66
N SER A 43 -14.04 -18.35 11.98
CA SER A 43 -12.98 -17.96 12.90
C SER A 43 -12.13 -19.16 13.33
N LEU A 44 -10.83 -18.94 13.50
CA LEU A 44 -9.94 -19.91 14.10
C LEU A 44 -10.02 -19.86 15.61
N VAL A 45 -9.70 -20.99 16.24
CA VAL A 45 -9.52 -21.07 17.68
C VAL A 45 -8.39 -20.14 18.13
N TYR A 46 -8.56 -19.52 19.30
CA TYR A 46 -7.53 -18.67 19.90
C TYR A 46 -6.22 -19.43 20.10
N PHE A 47 -5.10 -18.78 19.76
CA PHE A 47 -3.76 -19.24 20.06
C PHE A 47 -2.90 -18.04 20.49
N PRO A 48 -1.87 -18.25 21.32
CA PRO A 48 -1.06 -17.15 21.85
C PRO A 48 -0.28 -16.45 20.73
N LYS A 49 -0.24 -15.11 20.77
CA LYS A 49 0.45 -14.28 19.77
C LYS A 49 1.79 -13.69 20.24
N ASP A 50 2.04 -13.71 21.54
CA ASP A 50 3.24 -13.18 22.18
C ASP A 50 3.57 -13.95 23.47
N THR A 51 4.67 -13.59 24.11
CA THR A 51 5.14 -14.23 25.35
C THR A 51 4.13 -14.12 26.50
N LYS A 52 3.44 -12.99 26.63
CA LYS A 52 2.46 -12.75 27.70
C LYS A 52 1.23 -13.63 27.48
N ALA A 53 0.70 -13.61 26.27
CA ALA A 53 -0.40 -14.45 25.83
C ALA A 53 -0.07 -15.93 26.04
N LEU A 54 1.17 -16.37 25.75
CA LEU A 54 1.61 -17.75 25.97
C LEU A 54 1.58 -18.15 27.46
N ALA A 55 1.97 -17.24 28.37
CA ALA A 55 1.91 -17.46 29.82
C ALA A 55 0.46 -17.51 30.35
N GLU A 56 -0.40 -16.65 29.82
CA GLU A 56 -1.82 -16.54 30.18
C GLU A 56 -2.68 -17.60 29.51
N TRP A 57 -2.15 -18.27 28.49
CA TRP A 57 -2.87 -19.26 27.72
C TRP A 57 -3.33 -20.43 28.59
N THR A 58 -4.64 -20.67 28.59
CA THR A 58 -5.28 -21.76 29.32
C THR A 58 -6.30 -22.47 28.44
N GLY A 59 -6.66 -23.69 28.81
CA GLY A 59 -7.64 -24.49 28.07
C GLY A 59 -9.10 -24.06 28.26
N THR A 60 -9.37 -22.99 29.02
CA THR A 60 -10.74 -22.58 29.38
C THR A 60 -11.45 -21.78 28.30
N GLU A 61 -10.72 -21.32 27.30
CA GLU A 61 -11.24 -20.50 26.20
C GLU A 61 -11.78 -21.36 25.04
N TYR A 62 -11.79 -22.68 25.21
CA TYR A 62 -12.13 -23.65 24.17
C TYR A 62 -13.44 -24.36 24.47
N GLY A 63 -14.24 -24.58 23.41
CA GLY A 63 -15.44 -25.41 23.49
C GLY A 63 -15.11 -26.84 23.92
N ALA A 64 -16.11 -27.54 24.45
CA ALA A 64 -15.91 -28.83 25.14
C ALA A 64 -15.12 -29.85 24.29
N ALA A 65 -15.44 -29.98 22.99
CA ALA A 65 -14.79 -30.90 22.08
C ALA A 65 -13.27 -30.68 21.96
N LEU A 66 -12.83 -29.43 21.94
CA LEU A 66 -11.41 -29.12 21.84
C LEU A 66 -10.70 -29.18 23.20
N ALA A 67 -11.42 -28.84 24.28
CA ALA A 67 -10.91 -28.97 25.65
C ALA A 67 -10.54 -30.43 26.00
N ASP A 68 -11.29 -31.39 25.45
CA ASP A 68 -11.08 -32.84 25.63
C ASP A 68 -10.11 -33.45 24.60
N THR A 69 -9.54 -32.64 23.71
CA THR A 69 -8.54 -33.13 22.76
C THR A 69 -7.26 -33.52 23.51
N LYS A 70 -6.85 -34.77 23.30
CA LYS A 70 -5.65 -35.35 23.91
C LYS A 70 -4.42 -35.02 23.09
N PHE A 71 -3.42 -34.44 23.74
CA PHE A 71 -2.11 -34.18 23.15
C PHE A 71 -1.07 -35.08 23.81
N GLU A 72 -0.10 -35.52 23.01
CA GLU A 72 0.94 -36.44 23.43
C GLU A 72 2.31 -35.77 23.27
N PHE A 73 3.14 -35.93 24.30
CA PHE A 73 4.55 -35.56 24.25
C PHE A 73 5.36 -36.54 25.09
N GLU A 74 6.43 -37.08 24.50
CA GLU A 74 7.24 -38.15 25.08
C GLU A 74 6.39 -39.38 25.47
N LYS A 75 6.28 -39.69 26.77
CA LYS A 75 5.51 -40.83 27.32
C LYS A 75 4.23 -40.40 28.03
N ASP A 76 3.95 -39.10 28.07
CA ASP A 76 2.81 -38.54 28.78
C ASP A 76 1.76 -38.02 27.80
N SER A 77 0.51 -38.07 28.24
CA SER A 77 -0.62 -37.50 27.53
C SER A 77 -1.39 -36.55 28.43
N PHE A 78 -1.88 -35.45 27.89
CA PHE A 78 -2.61 -34.43 28.64
C PHE A 78 -3.78 -33.90 27.81
N LEU A 79 -4.77 -33.35 28.49
CA LEU A 79 -5.89 -32.66 27.87
C LEU A 79 -5.59 -31.17 27.75
N LEU A 80 -6.18 -30.51 26.75
CA LEU A 80 -6.03 -29.07 26.59
C LEU A 80 -6.57 -28.32 27.84
N SER A 81 -7.63 -28.84 28.45
CA SER A 81 -8.21 -28.36 29.71
C SER A 81 -7.25 -28.42 30.92
N ASP A 82 -6.20 -29.26 30.86
CA ASP A 82 -5.17 -29.35 31.90
C ASP A 82 -4.19 -28.17 31.88
N LEU A 83 -4.20 -27.35 30.81
CA LEU A 83 -3.38 -26.14 30.75
C LEU A 83 -3.82 -25.12 31.80
N LYS A 84 -2.85 -24.69 32.61
CA LYS A 84 -3.01 -23.64 33.62
C LYS A 84 -2.04 -22.50 33.37
N LYS A 85 -2.42 -21.30 33.79
CA LYS A 85 -1.59 -20.10 33.68
C LYS A 85 -0.21 -20.33 34.31
N VAL A 86 0.83 -19.94 33.58
CA VAL A 86 2.22 -19.95 34.09
C VAL A 86 2.63 -18.50 34.31
N SER A 87 3.16 -18.16 35.49
CA SER A 87 3.61 -16.79 35.72
C SER A 87 4.77 -16.44 34.80
N ARG A 88 4.86 -15.18 34.37
CA ARG A 88 5.99 -14.68 33.56
C ARG A 88 7.33 -14.93 34.24
N SER A 89 7.39 -14.68 35.55
CA SER A 89 8.57 -14.97 36.38
C SER A 89 9.00 -16.43 36.35
N THR A 90 8.07 -17.37 36.16
CA THR A 90 8.38 -18.80 36.01
C THR A 90 8.85 -19.10 34.61
N GLN A 91 8.19 -18.57 33.58
CA GLN A 91 8.54 -18.73 32.17
C GLN A 91 9.94 -18.21 31.83
N ASP A 92 10.39 -17.15 32.52
CA ASP A 92 11.70 -16.52 32.31
C ASP A 92 12.85 -17.21 33.07
N LYS A 93 12.57 -18.28 33.84
CA LYS A 93 13.62 -19.05 34.51
C LYS A 93 14.49 -19.78 33.49
N ALA A 94 15.79 -19.87 33.77
CA ALA A 94 16.81 -20.43 32.86
C ALA A 94 16.43 -21.79 32.25
N TYR A 95 15.81 -22.67 33.04
CA TYR A 95 15.39 -24.01 32.61
C TYR A 95 14.13 -24.03 31.72
N HIS A 96 13.49 -22.88 31.47
CA HIS A 96 12.36 -22.73 30.56
C HIS A 96 12.67 -21.88 29.32
N VAL A 97 13.82 -21.18 29.30
CA VAL A 97 14.18 -20.26 28.21
C VAL A 97 14.19 -20.96 26.85
N THR A 98 14.76 -22.17 26.77
CA THR A 98 14.82 -22.94 25.52
C THR A 98 13.42 -23.28 24.99
N THR A 99 12.58 -23.90 25.83
CA THR A 99 11.19 -24.23 25.48
C THR A 99 10.39 -22.98 25.14
N ARG A 100 10.54 -21.89 25.90
CA ARG A 100 9.89 -20.60 25.62
C ARG A 100 10.26 -20.09 24.23
N ASN A 101 11.54 -20.07 23.89
CA ASN A 101 12.01 -19.58 22.60
C ASN A 101 11.49 -20.47 21.45
N ILE A 102 11.44 -21.80 21.63
CA ILE A 102 10.81 -22.71 20.67
C ILE A 102 9.32 -22.36 20.48
N CYS A 103 8.58 -22.17 21.58
CA CYS A 103 7.17 -21.79 21.49
C CYS A 103 6.98 -20.46 20.74
N LEU A 104 7.85 -19.46 20.96
CA LEU A 104 7.77 -18.20 20.23
C LEU A 104 8.01 -18.37 18.72
N LEU A 105 9.02 -19.18 18.34
CA LEU A 105 9.25 -19.52 16.94
C LEU A 105 8.06 -20.25 16.32
N LEU A 106 7.42 -21.16 17.06
CA LEU A 106 6.21 -21.86 16.60
C LEU A 106 5.02 -20.91 16.46
N ILE A 107 4.86 -19.97 17.38
CA ILE A 107 3.80 -18.94 17.33
C ILE A 107 3.93 -18.10 16.06
N ASP A 108 5.14 -17.66 15.71
CA ASP A 108 5.33 -16.84 14.51
C ASP A 108 4.99 -17.62 13.23
N LYS A 109 5.38 -18.90 13.15
CA LYS A 109 4.97 -19.77 12.04
C LYS A 109 3.46 -20.04 12.02
N LEU A 110 2.83 -20.16 13.18
CA LEU A 110 1.38 -20.33 13.29
C LEU A 110 0.60 -19.09 12.86
N LYS A 111 1.14 -17.88 13.07
CA LYS A 111 0.52 -16.65 12.54
C LYS A 111 0.44 -16.69 11.01
N GLU A 112 1.52 -17.09 10.35
CA GLU A 112 1.54 -17.25 8.89
C GLU A 112 0.55 -18.33 8.44
N LYS A 113 0.54 -19.49 9.12
CA LYS A 113 -0.41 -20.57 8.82
C LYS A 113 -1.87 -20.16 9.03
N ALA A 114 -2.16 -19.40 10.10
CA ALA A 114 -3.49 -18.87 10.39
C ALA A 114 -3.98 -17.95 9.27
N GLN A 115 -3.13 -17.03 8.80
CA GLN A 115 -3.45 -16.14 7.69
C GLN A 115 -3.75 -16.93 6.41
N PHE A 116 -2.93 -17.94 6.11
CA PHE A 116 -3.16 -18.80 4.95
C PHE A 116 -4.48 -19.57 5.05
N GLN A 117 -4.74 -20.23 6.19
CA GLN A 117 -5.94 -21.02 6.40
C GLN A 117 -7.23 -20.17 6.35
N LEU A 118 -7.20 -18.96 6.93
CA LEU A 118 -8.30 -18.00 6.83
C LEU A 118 -8.50 -17.51 5.40
N ALA A 119 -7.43 -17.14 4.70
CA ALA A 119 -7.51 -16.67 3.31
C ALA A 119 -8.06 -17.75 2.37
N GLU A 120 -7.69 -19.01 2.59
CA GLU A 120 -8.18 -20.15 1.82
C GLU A 120 -9.65 -20.46 2.12
N THR A 121 -10.11 -20.27 3.35
CA THR A 121 -11.48 -20.64 3.74
C THR A 121 -12.47 -19.51 3.48
N ASN A 122 -12.10 -18.26 3.76
CA ASN A 122 -12.96 -17.08 3.66
C ASN A 122 -12.84 -16.38 2.29
N LYS A 123 -12.87 -17.15 1.20
CA LYS A 123 -12.69 -16.62 -0.17
C LYS A 123 -13.73 -15.56 -0.56
N SER A 124 -14.97 -15.70 -0.08
CA SER A 124 -16.09 -14.83 -0.48
C SER A 124 -15.87 -13.36 -0.14
N ASN A 125 -15.35 -13.05 1.03
CA ASN A 125 -15.07 -11.66 1.42
C ASN A 125 -13.86 -11.10 0.67
N ASN A 126 -12.85 -11.93 0.40
CA ASN A 126 -11.74 -11.55 -0.48
C ASN A 126 -12.23 -11.22 -1.89
N ILE A 127 -13.16 -12.01 -2.44
CA ILE A 127 -13.80 -11.75 -3.73
C ILE A 127 -14.57 -10.41 -3.67
N ALA A 128 -15.39 -10.18 -2.64
CA ALA A 128 -16.13 -8.93 -2.50
C ALA A 128 -15.19 -7.70 -2.41
N LYS A 129 -14.13 -7.79 -1.61
CA LYS A 129 -13.10 -6.74 -1.50
C LYS A 129 -12.39 -6.48 -2.84
N LEU A 130 -12.04 -7.55 -3.57
CA LEU A 130 -11.42 -7.43 -4.89
C LEU A 130 -12.38 -6.83 -5.93
N MET A 131 -13.66 -7.20 -5.92
CA MET A 131 -14.68 -6.61 -6.80
C MET A 131 -14.88 -5.12 -6.53
N GLN A 132 -14.95 -4.71 -5.26
CA GLN A 132 -15.06 -3.30 -4.90
C GLN A 132 -13.83 -2.51 -5.36
N ARG A 133 -12.63 -3.08 -5.17
CA ARG A 133 -11.37 -2.47 -5.63
C ARG A 133 -11.33 -2.33 -7.15
N LEU A 134 -11.78 -3.36 -7.87
CA LEU A 134 -11.84 -3.36 -9.33
C LEU A 134 -12.78 -2.26 -9.83
N SER A 135 -13.99 -2.17 -9.28
CA SER A 135 -14.95 -1.11 -9.62
C SER A 135 -14.40 0.30 -9.34
N HIS A 136 -13.69 0.48 -8.23
CA HIS A 136 -13.05 1.76 -7.93
C HIS A 136 -11.94 2.12 -8.94
N LEU A 137 -11.11 1.15 -9.31
CA LEU A 137 -10.04 1.35 -10.31
C LEU A 137 -10.61 1.65 -11.70
N GLU A 138 -11.69 0.99 -12.10
CA GLU A 138 -12.39 1.28 -13.36
C GLU A 138 -12.92 2.73 -13.38
N SER A 139 -13.48 3.20 -12.27
CA SER A 139 -13.93 4.59 -12.13
C SER A 139 -12.78 5.59 -12.26
N ILE A 140 -11.64 5.32 -11.61
CA ILE A 140 -10.44 6.16 -11.73
C ILE A 140 -9.93 6.19 -13.18
N ASN A 141 -9.85 5.03 -13.83
CA ASN A 141 -9.41 4.95 -15.23
C ASN A 141 -10.33 5.78 -16.13
N SER A 142 -11.65 5.70 -15.94
CA SER A 142 -12.60 6.50 -16.71
C SER A 142 -12.38 8.01 -16.53
N ILE A 143 -12.07 8.46 -15.31
CA ILE A 143 -11.77 9.88 -15.05
C ILE A 143 -10.47 10.29 -15.74
N GLN A 144 -9.42 9.48 -15.61
CA GLN A 144 -8.12 9.73 -16.23
C GLN A 144 -8.20 9.74 -17.77
N GLU A 145 -9.01 8.88 -18.36
CA GLU A 145 -9.24 8.87 -19.81
C GLU A 145 -9.86 10.18 -20.31
N GLU A 146 -10.80 10.75 -19.56
CA GLU A 146 -11.41 12.04 -19.89
C GLU A 146 -10.41 13.19 -19.71
N GLU A 147 -9.65 13.22 -18.62
CA GLU A 147 -8.59 14.22 -18.39
C GLU A 147 -7.55 14.19 -19.52
N ILE A 148 -7.10 13.00 -19.94
CA ILE A 148 -6.15 12.85 -21.06
C ILE A 148 -6.76 13.38 -22.36
N ARG A 149 -8.06 13.15 -22.60
CA ARG A 149 -8.76 13.66 -23.78
C ARG A 149 -8.79 15.19 -23.78
N GLU A 150 -9.15 15.81 -22.66
CA GLU A 150 -9.16 17.26 -22.50
C GLU A 150 -7.78 17.88 -22.71
N LEU A 151 -6.75 17.33 -22.06
CA LEU A 151 -5.37 17.78 -22.23
C LEU A 151 -4.92 17.68 -23.70
N ARG A 152 -5.27 16.60 -24.41
CA ARG A 152 -4.99 16.45 -25.84
C ARG A 152 -5.72 17.48 -26.70
N MET A 153 -6.91 17.92 -26.32
CA MET A 153 -7.63 19.01 -27.00
C MET A 153 -6.93 20.35 -26.76
N GLN A 154 -6.56 20.65 -25.52
CA GLN A 154 -5.85 21.87 -25.16
C GLN A 154 -4.49 21.97 -25.87
N VAL A 155 -3.71 20.89 -25.90
CA VAL A 155 -2.43 20.85 -26.61
C VAL A 155 -2.61 21.10 -28.11
N ARG A 156 -3.65 20.53 -28.73
CA ARG A 156 -3.95 20.80 -30.15
C ARG A 156 -4.32 22.27 -30.40
N HIS A 157 -5.10 22.85 -29.50
CA HIS A 157 -5.49 24.25 -29.58
C HIS A 157 -4.27 25.18 -29.46
N LEU A 158 -3.47 25.02 -28.39
CA LEU A 158 -2.26 25.81 -28.16
C LEU A 158 -1.25 25.68 -29.32
N ASN A 159 -1.06 24.47 -29.85
CA ASN A 159 -0.22 24.27 -31.04
C ASN A 159 -0.74 25.03 -32.27
N SER A 160 -2.05 25.14 -32.44
CA SER A 160 -2.64 25.95 -33.51
C SER A 160 -2.43 27.44 -33.28
N GLU A 161 -2.50 27.93 -32.03
CA GLU A 161 -2.25 29.33 -31.70
C GLU A 161 -0.79 29.70 -31.92
N ILE A 162 0.16 28.90 -31.42
CA ILE A 162 1.59 29.08 -31.65
C ILE A 162 1.88 29.19 -33.15
N LYS A 163 1.35 28.29 -33.98
CA LYS A 163 1.54 28.36 -35.45
C LYS A 163 0.96 29.62 -36.07
N ARG A 164 -0.14 30.16 -35.55
CA ARG A 164 -0.71 31.42 -36.04
C ARG A 164 0.17 32.60 -35.65
N ASP A 165 0.64 32.63 -34.41
CA ASP A 165 1.47 33.69 -33.90
C ASP A 165 2.86 33.70 -34.53
N GLU A 166 3.46 32.54 -34.78
CA GLU A 166 4.70 32.41 -35.57
C GLU A 166 4.54 32.98 -36.98
N ARG A 167 3.41 32.73 -37.64
CA ARG A 167 3.11 33.32 -38.97
C ARG A 167 2.95 34.83 -38.89
N ARG A 168 2.23 35.33 -37.89
CA ARG A 168 2.07 36.77 -37.65
C ARG A 168 3.41 37.45 -37.39
N TYR A 169 4.25 36.84 -36.56
CA TYR A 169 5.59 37.32 -36.26
C TYR A 169 6.43 37.44 -37.52
N LYS A 170 6.51 36.38 -38.35
CA LYS A 170 7.25 36.41 -39.62
C LYS A 170 6.74 37.49 -40.57
N ASN A 171 5.43 37.62 -40.72
CA ASN A 171 4.85 38.65 -41.58
C ASN A 171 5.17 40.07 -41.07
N ASN A 172 5.11 40.28 -39.75
CA ASN A 172 5.44 41.56 -39.14
C ASN A 172 6.94 41.88 -39.28
N GLU A 173 7.80 40.89 -39.12
CA GLU A 173 9.25 41.03 -39.31
C GLU A 173 9.58 41.42 -40.76
N GLU A 174 8.96 40.77 -41.75
CA GLU A 174 9.11 41.12 -43.16
C GLU A 174 8.60 42.54 -43.45
N GLN A 175 7.45 42.93 -42.90
CA GLN A 175 6.90 44.27 -43.08
C GLN A 175 7.81 45.33 -42.46
N LEU A 176 8.27 45.11 -41.23
CA LEU A 176 9.18 46.01 -40.53
C LEU A 176 10.49 46.19 -41.30
N ARG A 177 11.00 45.12 -41.90
CA ARG A 177 12.20 45.18 -42.74
C ARG A 177 11.97 46.03 -43.98
N ARG A 178 10.84 45.90 -44.68
CA ARG A 178 10.50 46.74 -45.84
C ARG A 178 10.35 48.20 -45.45
N ASP A 179 9.66 48.47 -44.34
CA ASP A 179 9.46 49.83 -43.84
C ASP A 179 10.80 50.47 -43.46
N PHE A 180 11.71 49.70 -42.84
CA PHE A 180 13.06 50.16 -42.53
C PHE A 180 13.87 50.47 -43.80
N GLU A 181 13.85 49.58 -44.79
CA GLU A 181 14.53 49.80 -46.08
C GLU A 181 14.01 51.07 -46.77
N ALA A 182 12.69 51.30 -46.77
CA ALA A 182 12.07 52.52 -47.31
C ALA A 182 12.53 53.79 -46.57
N VAL A 183 12.54 53.78 -45.24
CA VAL A 183 13.00 54.92 -44.42
C VAL A 183 14.49 55.21 -44.64
N VAL A 184 15.31 54.19 -44.84
CA VAL A 184 16.74 54.35 -45.18
C VAL A 184 16.89 55.01 -46.55
N GLU A 185 16.14 54.56 -47.55
CA GLU A 185 16.15 55.13 -48.89
C GLU A 185 15.69 56.60 -48.89
N ASP A 186 14.61 56.92 -48.17
CA ASP A 186 14.13 58.28 -47.98
C ASP A 186 15.19 59.17 -47.31
N ASN A 187 15.88 58.66 -46.27
CA ASN A 187 16.98 59.38 -45.63
C ASN A 187 18.14 59.65 -46.60
N ILE A 188 18.50 58.68 -47.45
CA ILE A 188 19.52 58.87 -48.49
C ILE A 188 19.09 59.97 -49.47
N ASN A 189 17.83 59.95 -49.92
CA ASN A 189 17.27 60.93 -50.85
C ASN A 189 17.20 62.34 -50.24
N LEU A 190 16.78 62.45 -48.98
CA LEU A 190 16.78 63.69 -48.22
C LEU A 190 18.20 64.22 -48.01
N THR A 191 19.16 63.37 -47.67
CA THR A 191 20.58 63.74 -47.52
C THR A 191 21.18 64.25 -48.83
N LYS A 192 20.90 63.57 -49.95
CA LYS A 192 21.28 64.05 -51.29
C LYS A 192 20.67 65.41 -51.59
N SER A 193 19.41 65.62 -51.26
CA SER A 193 18.70 66.89 -51.46
C SER A 193 19.27 67.99 -50.58
N LEU A 194 19.55 67.71 -49.30
CA LEU A 194 20.21 68.61 -48.37
C LEU A 194 21.60 69.04 -48.87
N ASN A 195 22.40 68.09 -49.38
CA ASN A 195 23.72 68.37 -49.95
C ASN A 195 23.66 69.27 -51.20
N LYS A 196 22.56 69.27 -51.96
CA LYS A 196 22.34 70.23 -53.05
C LYS A 196 22.00 71.64 -52.56
N VAL A 197 21.38 71.76 -51.38
CA VAL A 197 20.92 73.04 -50.82
C VAL A 197 21.97 73.68 -49.89
N SER A 198 22.77 72.88 -49.17
CA SER A 198 23.84 73.38 -48.28
C SER A 198 24.84 74.35 -48.93
N PRO A 199 25.31 74.15 -50.17
CA PRO A 199 26.21 75.08 -50.85
C PRO A 199 25.58 76.48 -51.04
N LEU A 200 24.26 76.56 -51.25
CA LEU A 200 23.53 77.81 -51.46
C LEU A 200 23.45 78.65 -50.17
N LYS A 201 23.36 78.00 -49.00
CA LYS A 201 23.39 78.67 -47.69
C LYS A 201 24.76 79.26 -47.36
N THR A 202 25.85 78.59 -47.72
CA THR A 202 27.22 79.12 -47.52
C THR A 202 27.55 80.31 -48.42
N VAL A 203 26.94 80.39 -49.61
CA VAL A 203 27.09 81.54 -50.53
C VAL A 203 26.31 82.75 -50.03
N GLN A 204 25.15 82.57 -49.36
CA GLN A 204 24.38 83.68 -48.78
C GLN A 204 24.98 84.27 -47.50
N ARG A 205 25.77 83.52 -46.72
CA ARG A 205 26.40 84.01 -45.47
C ARG A 205 27.71 84.81 -45.66
N LYS A 206 28.22 84.93 -46.90
CA LYS A 206 29.44 85.69 -47.24
C LYS A 206 29.16 87.11 -47.78
N LYS A 207 27.96 87.65 -47.52
CA LYS A 207 27.66 89.08 -47.73
C LYS A 207 27.38 89.74 -46.40
#